data_AF-A0A5P1EL68-F1
#
_entry.id   AF-A0A5P1EL68-F1
#
_cell.length_a   1.000
_cell.length_b   1.000
_cell.length_c   1.000
_cell.angle_alpha   90.00
_cell.angle_beta   90.00
_cell.angle_gamma   90.00
#
_symmetry.space_group_name_H-M   'P 1'
#
loop_
_entity.id
_entity.type
_entity.pdbx_description
1 polymer ?
#
loop_
_entity_poly.entity_id
_entity_poly.type
_entity_poly.pdbx_seq_one_letter_code
_entity_poly.pdbx_strand_id
1 'polypeptide(L)'
;MVEYATSTLGTRHVSALSTVMSKEGAPDQEYVLSRVKKMSGSNFVACHARKYPYAVFYCHTVQGLTAYQVSMVGEDGTTVEAVAACHTALAGPDPVRYLRGLKVKPGTVPVCHFLPQDDIVWSPNM
;
A
#
# COMPACT_ATOMS: atom_id res chain seq x y z
N MET A 1 13.76 -0.41 -8.73
CA MET A 1 12.50 0.13 -8.19
C MET A 1 12.05 1.39 -8.95
N VAL A 2 12.73 2.53 -8.80
CA VAL A 2 12.30 3.82 -9.38
C VAL A 2 12.18 3.75 -10.91
N GLU A 3 13.16 3.15 -11.59
CA GLU A 3 13.12 2.96 -13.05
C GLU A 3 11.93 2.11 -13.50
N TYR A 4 11.63 1.02 -12.77
CA TYR A 4 10.46 0.20 -13.02
C TYR A 4 9.16 1.00 -12.83
N ALA A 5 9.05 1.75 -11.73
CA ALA A 5 7.87 2.56 -11.44
C ALA A 5 7.63 3.64 -12.50
N THR A 6 8.66 4.43 -12.84
CA THR A 6 8.56 5.50 -13.85
C THR A 6 8.30 4.97 -15.25
N SER A 7 8.93 3.85 -15.64
CA SER A 7 8.66 3.17 -16.91
C SER A 7 7.22 2.66 -16.98
N THR A 8 6.75 1.99 -15.92
CA THR A 8 5.39 1.43 -15.86
C THR A 8 4.30 2.51 -15.83
N LEU A 9 4.56 3.63 -15.16
CA LEU A 9 3.66 4.78 -15.10
C LEU A 9 3.76 5.68 -16.34
N GLY A 10 4.72 5.45 -17.24
CA GLY A 10 4.92 6.24 -18.46
C GLY A 10 5.36 7.68 -18.20
N THR A 11 5.85 8.00 -17.00
CA THR A 11 6.26 9.36 -16.63
C THR A 11 7.38 9.35 -15.59
N ARG A 12 8.22 10.39 -15.61
CA ARG A 12 9.20 10.66 -14.55
C ARG A 12 8.65 11.57 -13.45
N HIS A 13 7.50 12.20 -13.67
CA HIS A 13 6.80 13.01 -12.67
C HIS A 13 5.95 12.08 -11.80
N VAL A 14 6.55 11.55 -10.74
CA VAL A 14 5.91 10.58 -9.84
C VAL A 14 5.96 11.05 -8.39
N SER A 15 4.98 10.62 -7.60
CA SER A 15 4.98 10.66 -6.14
C SER A 15 5.21 9.27 -5.59
N ALA A 16 5.94 9.20 -4.47
CA ALA A 16 6.11 8.00 -3.67
C ALA A 16 5.52 8.23 -2.29
N LEU A 17 4.75 7.26 -1.79
CA LEU A 17 4.29 7.23 -0.40
C LEU A 17 4.67 5.91 0.25
N SER A 18 5.06 5.98 1.52
CA SER A 18 5.30 4.84 2.41
C SER A 18 4.62 5.10 3.75
N THR A 19 4.48 4.05 4.55
CA THR A 19 3.97 4.18 5.92
C THR A 19 5.05 4.77 6.82
N VAL A 20 4.76 5.88 7.50
CA VAL A 20 5.69 6.56 8.41
C VAL A 20 5.11 6.59 9.82
N MET A 21 5.94 6.32 10.82
CA MET A 21 5.56 6.34 12.23
C MET A 21 6.44 7.33 13.00
N SER A 22 5.87 8.01 13.99
CA SER A 22 6.63 8.95 14.83
C SER A 22 7.57 8.26 15.83
N LYS A 23 7.33 6.97 16.13
CA LYS A 23 8.17 6.15 17.01
C LYS A 23 8.43 4.80 16.33
N GLU A 24 9.66 4.56 15.90
CA GLU A 24 10.07 3.24 15.41
C GLU A 24 10.10 2.23 16.56
N GLY A 25 9.70 0.98 16.29
CA GLY A 25 9.66 -0.08 17.29
C GLY A 25 8.58 0.09 18.38
N ALA A 26 7.57 0.94 18.13
CA ALA A 26 6.38 0.98 18.98
C ALA A 26 5.77 -0.43 19.11
N PRO A 27 5.35 -0.84 20.32
CA PRO A 27 4.76 -2.17 20.52
C PRO A 27 3.44 -2.30 19.75
N ASP A 28 3.02 -3.54 19.54
CA ASP A 28 1.69 -3.83 19.03
C ASP A 28 0.64 -3.22 19.97
N GLN A 29 -0.22 -2.36 19.41
CA GLN A 29 -1.22 -1.59 20.15
C GLN A 29 -2.40 -1.26 19.25
N GLU A 30 -3.49 -0.78 19.86
CA GLU A 30 -4.63 -0.25 19.12
C GLU A 30 -4.33 1.15 18.57
N TYR A 31 -4.84 1.43 17.38
CA TYR A 31 -4.73 2.72 16.72
C TYR A 31 -6.11 3.23 16.32
N VAL A 32 -6.37 4.49 16.62
CA VAL A 32 -7.58 5.19 16.18
C VAL A 32 -7.30 5.91 14.87
N LEU A 33 -8.13 5.67 13.86
CA LEU A 33 -8.08 6.39 12.58
C LEU A 33 -8.55 7.83 12.78
N SER A 34 -7.71 8.80 12.45
CA SER A 34 -8.06 10.22 12.52
C SER A 34 -8.40 10.81 11.15
N ARG A 35 -7.81 10.28 10.07
CA ARG A 35 -8.09 10.76 8.70
C ARG A 35 -7.89 9.64 7.68
N VAL A 36 -8.75 9.61 6.66
CA VAL A 36 -8.58 8.78 5.47
C VAL A 36 -8.67 9.66 4.23
N LYS A 37 -7.62 9.65 3.40
CA LYS A 37 -7.55 10.40 2.15
C LYS A 37 -7.28 9.46 0.99
N LYS A 38 -8.22 9.35 0.05
CA LYS A 38 -8.01 8.65 -1.21
C LYS A 38 -6.93 9.37 -2.03
N MET A 39 -5.98 8.60 -2.56
CA MET A 39 -4.98 9.15 -3.48
C MET A 39 -5.59 9.38 -4.86
N SER A 40 -5.17 10.47 -5.51
CA SER A 40 -5.54 10.76 -6.89
C SER A 40 -4.84 9.79 -7.85
N GLY A 41 -5.50 9.51 -8.98
CA GLY A 41 -4.98 8.61 -10.02
C GLY A 41 -5.64 7.22 -10.00
N SER A 42 -5.45 6.50 -11.10
CA SER A 42 -5.98 5.15 -11.32
C SER A 42 -4.89 4.11 -11.56
N ASN A 43 -3.63 4.56 -11.73
CA ASN A 43 -2.48 3.73 -12.02
C ASN A 43 -1.47 3.88 -10.89
N PHE A 44 -1.21 2.78 -10.20
CA PHE A 44 -0.28 2.72 -9.07
C PHE A 44 0.68 1.56 -9.27
N VAL A 45 1.93 1.75 -8.84
CA VAL A 45 2.93 0.67 -8.73
C VAL A 45 3.20 0.45 -7.25
N ALA A 46 2.94 -0.74 -6.73
CA ALA A 46 3.27 -1.13 -5.37
C ALA A 46 4.60 -1.88 -5.37
N CYS A 47 5.53 -1.49 -4.49
CA CYS A 47 6.83 -2.11 -4.32
C CYS A 47 6.97 -2.58 -2.87
N HIS A 48 7.14 -3.89 -2.69
CA HIS A 48 7.24 -4.53 -1.39
C HIS A 48 8.68 -4.87 -1.05
N ALA A 49 9.16 -4.42 0.11
CA ALA A 49 10.48 -4.78 0.59
C ALA A 49 10.55 -6.28 0.87
N ARG A 50 11.63 -6.92 0.43
CA ARG A 50 11.88 -8.35 0.66
C ARG A 50 12.89 -8.51 1.78
N LYS A 51 12.63 -9.45 2.67
CA LYS A 51 13.59 -9.91 3.68
C LYS A 51 14.76 -10.59 2.97
N TYR A 52 15.75 -9.81 2.57
CA TYR A 52 16.93 -10.23 1.84
C TYR A 52 18.13 -9.39 2.32
N PRO A 53 19.38 -9.90 2.26
CA PRO A 53 20.56 -9.17 2.74
C PRO A 53 20.85 -7.84 2.01
N TYR A 54 20.20 -7.63 0.87
CA TYR A 54 20.30 -6.43 0.05
C TYR A 54 18.92 -5.80 -0.13
N ALA A 55 18.88 -4.50 -0.43
CA ALA A 55 17.65 -3.76 -0.70
C ALA A 55 16.97 -4.24 -1.99
N VAL A 56 16.13 -5.27 -1.85
CA VAL A 56 15.37 -5.88 -2.94
C VAL A 56 13.89 -5.59 -2.74
N PHE A 57 13.28 -5.04 -3.79
CA PHE A 57 11.85 -4.71 -3.82
C PHE A 57 11.15 -5.53 -4.89
N TYR A 58 10.07 -6.20 -4.51
CA TYR A 58 9.13 -6.81 -5.45
C TYR A 58 8.10 -5.76 -5.86
N CYS A 59 8.20 -5.27 -7.09
CA CYS A 59 7.28 -4.27 -7.63
C CYS A 59 6.26 -4.91 -8.58
N HIS A 60 5.02 -4.46 -8.50
CA HIS A 60 3.94 -4.93 -9.36
C HIS A 60 2.85 -3.87 -9.56
N THR A 61 2.03 -4.07 -10.58
CA THR A 61 0.78 -3.34 -10.78
C THR A 61 -0.38 -4.30 -10.57
N VAL A 62 -1.48 -3.77 -10.03
CA VAL A 62 -2.73 -4.52 -9.94
C VAL A 62 -3.83 -3.67 -10.54
N GLN A 63 -4.60 -4.26 -11.45
CA GLN A 63 -5.77 -3.60 -12.01
C GLN A 63 -6.77 -3.30 -10.90
N GLY A 64 -7.32 -2.07 -10.89
CA GLY A 64 -8.26 -1.66 -9.84
C GLY A 64 -7.60 -1.45 -8.47
N LEU A 65 -6.28 -1.21 -8.41
CA LEU A 65 -5.63 -0.75 -7.19
C LEU A 65 -6.06 0.69 -6.90
N THR A 66 -6.57 0.92 -5.70
CA THR A 66 -6.77 2.25 -5.12
C THR A 66 -5.91 2.37 -3.88
N ALA A 67 -5.16 3.47 -3.76
CA ALA A 67 -4.36 3.74 -2.57
C ALA A 67 -4.98 4.86 -1.71
N TYR A 68 -4.76 4.79 -0.41
CA TYR A 68 -5.22 5.75 0.59
C TYR A 68 -4.07 6.12 1.51
N GLN A 69 -3.99 7.40 1.87
CA GLN A 69 -3.20 7.87 3.00
C GLN A 69 -4.11 7.90 4.23
N VAL A 70 -3.64 7.32 5.33
CA VAL A 70 -4.42 7.09 6.54
C VAL A 70 -3.63 7.59 7.74
N SER A 71 -4.14 8.63 8.40
CA SER A 71 -3.60 9.16 9.64
C SER A 71 -4.18 8.39 10.82
N MET A 72 -3.33 7.95 11.74
CA MET A 72 -3.70 7.13 12.89
C MET A 72 -2.95 7.57 14.15
N VAL A 73 -3.55 7.36 15.32
CA VAL A 73 -2.94 7.67 16.62
C VAL A 73 -3.10 6.46 17.55
N GLY A 74 -1.98 5.96 18.07
CA GLY A 74 -1.92 4.87 19.03
C GLY A 74 -2.26 5.33 20.44
N GLU A 75 -2.62 4.39 21.32
CA GLU A 75 -2.89 4.66 22.73
C GLU A 75 -1.70 5.32 23.45
N ASP A 76 -0.47 5.00 23.03
CA ASP A 76 0.77 5.59 23.55
C ASP A 76 1.12 6.96 22.93
N GLY A 77 0.21 7.52 22.13
CA GLY A 77 0.39 8.76 21.38
C GLY A 77 1.27 8.64 20.15
N THR A 78 1.68 7.44 19.73
CA THR A 78 2.40 7.25 18.46
C THR A 78 1.49 7.63 17.29
N THR A 79 1.96 8.55 16.45
CA THR A 79 1.26 8.94 15.23
C THR A 79 1.78 8.13 14.05
N VAL A 80 0.88 7.75 13.16
CA VAL A 80 1.19 6.97 11.96
C VAL A 80 0.51 7.60 10.76
N GLU A 81 1.29 7.90 9.73
CA GLU A 81 0.80 8.21 8.39
C GLU A 81 0.98 6.96 7.53
N ALA A 82 -0.02 6.09 7.54
CA ALA A 82 0.01 4.83 6.83
C ALA A 82 -0.48 4.95 5.39
N VAL A 83 0.00 4.04 4.55
CA VAL A 83 -0.56 3.82 3.21
C VAL A 83 -1.39 2.54 3.25
N ALA A 84 -2.62 2.60 2.75
CA ALA A 84 -3.47 1.45 2.54
C ALA A 84 -3.70 1.23 1.04
N ALA A 85 -3.58 -0.02 0.60
CA ALA A 85 -3.88 -0.47 -0.75
C ALA A 85 -5.18 -1.27 -0.75
N CYS A 86 -6.09 -0.93 -1.66
CA CYS A 86 -7.35 -1.64 -1.88
C CYS A 86 -7.40 -2.20 -3.30
N HIS A 87 -7.67 -3.49 -3.42
CA HIS A 87 -7.81 -4.21 -4.69
C HIS A 87 -9.30 -4.40 -4.99
N THR A 88 -9.82 -3.74 -6.03
CA THR A 88 -11.24 -3.84 -6.43
C THR A 88 -11.49 -4.92 -7.49
N ALA A 89 -10.47 -5.25 -8.31
CA ALA A 89 -10.57 -6.26 -9.35
C ALA A 89 -9.67 -7.47 -9.00
N LEU A 90 -10.17 -8.36 -8.13
CA LEU A 90 -9.53 -9.65 -7.85
C LEU A 90 -9.92 -10.71 -8.88
N ALA A 91 -10.04 -10.31 -10.15
CA ALA A 91 -10.45 -11.18 -11.25
C ALA A 91 -9.20 -11.81 -11.90
N GLY A 92 -8.56 -12.74 -11.18
CA GLY A 92 -7.47 -13.55 -11.70
C GLY A 92 -7.64 -15.00 -11.24
N PRO A 93 -7.08 -15.98 -11.98
CA PRO A 93 -7.25 -17.41 -11.66
C PRO A 93 -6.61 -17.82 -10.32
N ASP A 94 -5.73 -16.98 -9.76
CA ASP A 94 -5.11 -17.17 -8.46
C ASP A 94 -5.42 -15.96 -7.57
N PRO A 95 -6.57 -15.94 -6.85
CA PRO A 95 -6.84 -14.90 -5.87
C PRO A 95 -5.68 -14.90 -4.87
N VAL A 96 -4.97 -13.78 -4.83
CA VAL A 96 -3.74 -13.54 -4.04
C VAL A 96 -3.79 -14.36 -2.74
N ARG A 97 -2.80 -15.23 -2.49
CA ARG A 97 -2.79 -16.19 -1.36
C ARG A 97 -3.24 -15.60 -0.01
N TYR A 98 -3.03 -14.31 0.22
CA TYR A 98 -3.42 -13.57 1.42
C TYR A 98 -4.95 -13.45 1.62
N LEU A 99 -5.76 -13.67 0.59
CA LEU A 99 -7.22 -13.57 0.63
C LEU A 99 -7.92 -14.84 1.11
N ARG A 100 -7.20 -15.98 1.21
CA ARG A 100 -7.80 -17.28 1.56
C ARG A 100 -8.47 -17.32 2.95
N GLY A 101 -8.19 -16.35 3.81
CA GLY A 101 -8.86 -16.21 5.12
C GLY A 101 -10.13 -15.36 5.10
N LEU A 102 -10.34 -14.56 4.05
CA LEU A 102 -11.50 -13.70 3.91
C LEU A 102 -12.60 -14.52 3.25
N LYS A 103 -13.69 -14.79 3.97
CA LYS A 103 -14.87 -15.53 3.47
C LYS A 103 -15.67 -14.69 2.45
N VAL A 104 -14.99 -14.12 1.47
CA VAL A 104 -15.52 -13.23 0.43
C VAL A 104 -15.26 -13.81 -0.94
N LYS A 105 -16.22 -13.67 -1.85
CA LYS A 105 -16.05 -14.14 -3.23
C LYS A 105 -15.11 -13.18 -3.97
N PRO A 106 -14.06 -13.67 -4.66
CA PRO A 106 -13.16 -12.82 -5.44
C PRO A 106 -13.94 -11.92 -6.41
N GLY A 107 -13.56 -10.64 -6.48
CA GLY A 107 -14.15 -9.65 -7.37
C GLY A 107 -15.53 -9.11 -6.96
N THR A 108 -16.08 -9.50 -5.80
CA THR A 108 -17.38 -8.99 -5.34
C THR A 108 -17.29 -7.81 -4.38
N VAL A 109 -16.21 -7.73 -3.61
CA VAL A 109 -15.94 -6.64 -2.66
C VAL A 109 -14.47 -6.23 -2.78
N PRO A 110 -14.14 -4.94 -2.57
CA PRO A 110 -12.76 -4.50 -2.45
C PRO A 110 -12.11 -5.17 -1.23
N VAL A 111 -10.86 -5.60 -1.39
CA VAL A 111 -10.04 -6.03 -0.24
C VAL A 111 -8.89 -5.07 -0.05
N CYS A 112 -8.75 -4.58 1.17
CA CYS A 112 -7.74 -3.60 1.53
C CYS A 112 -6.75 -4.16 2.55
N HIS A 113 -5.53 -3.64 2.53
CA HIS A 113 -4.54 -3.87 3.58
C HIS A 113 -3.65 -2.63 3.75
N PHE A 114 -3.11 -2.45 4.96
CA PHE A 114 -2.04 -1.48 5.20
C PHE A 114 -0.72 -2.02 4.62
N LEU A 115 0.12 -1.09 4.16
CA LEU A 115 1.47 -1.39 3.72
C LEU A 115 2.44 -1.26 4.90
N PRO A 116 3.36 -2.23 5.09
CA PRO A 116 4.52 -2.11 5.96
C PRO A 116 5.31 -0.81 5.73
N GLN A 117 6.09 -0.39 6.73
CA GLN A 117 6.92 0.84 6.68
C GLN A 117 7.89 0.86 5.48
N ASP A 118 8.46 -0.29 5.14
CA ASP A 118 9.44 -0.42 4.06
C ASP A 118 8.81 -0.55 2.67
N ASP A 119 7.47 -0.60 2.58
CA ASP A 119 6.77 -0.71 1.31
C ASP A 119 6.44 0.68 0.73
N ILE A 120 6.46 0.77 -0.60
CA ILE A 120 6.29 2.04 -1.31
C ILE A 120 5.21 1.91 -2.38
N VAL A 121 4.30 2.89 -2.43
CA VAL A 121 3.34 3.06 -3.53
C VAL A 121 3.73 4.26 -4.36
N TRP A 122 3.89 4.04 -5.66
CA TRP A 122 4.18 5.06 -6.66
C TRP A 122 2.91 5.43 -7.42
N SER A 123 2.75 6.72 -7.69
CA SER A 123 1.67 7.27 -8.52
C SER A 123 2.20 8.38 -9.42
N PRO A 124 1.59 8.63 -10.59
CA PRO A 124 1.95 9.80 -11.40
C PRO A 124 1.49 11.09 -10.70
N ASN A 125 2.33 12.11 -10.73
CA ASN A 125 1.91 13.47 -10.37
C ASN A 125 1.08 14.01 -11.54
N MET A 126 -0.13 14.48 -11.26
CA MET A 126 -0.92 15.26 -12.21
C MET A 126 -0.45 16.70 -12.22
#